data_AF-A0A7J3T268-F1
#
_entry.id   AF-A0A7J3T268-F1
#
_cell.length_a   1.000
_cell.length_b   1.000
_cell.length_c   1.000
_cell.angle_alpha   90.00
_cell.angle_beta   90.00
_cell.angle_gamma   90.00
#
_symmetry.space_group_name_H-M   'P 1'
#
loop_
_entity.id
_entity.type
_entity.pdbx_description
1 polymer ?
#
loop_
_entity_poly.entity_id
_entity_poly.type
_entity_poly.pdbx_seq_one_letter_code
_entity_poly.pdbx_strand_id
1 'polypeptide(L)'
;MPVETPFLLPAVFVISLAIASAIYLISGRISARGSSANTGKTAPYACGEDLPAEEAKVDLERFLIFTVYFLVFDVLAFAMATSFSSVGLVPVAYSLVALMAVGMLVISRRHR
;
A
#
# COMPACT_ATOMS: atom_id res chain seq x y z
N MET A 1 -4.59 -22.41 -17.03
CA MET A 1 -4.54 -21.63 -18.29
C MET A 1 -3.08 -21.54 -18.67
N PRO A 2 -2.67 -22.00 -19.86
CA PRO A 2 -1.26 -22.07 -20.20
C PRO A 2 -0.77 -20.64 -20.48
N VAL A 3 0.07 -20.10 -19.60
CA VAL A 3 0.78 -18.84 -19.81
C VAL A 3 2.00 -19.17 -20.65
N GLU A 4 1.81 -19.37 -21.95
CA GLU A 4 2.86 -19.75 -22.92
C GLU A 4 3.80 -18.57 -23.26
N THR A 5 3.70 -17.44 -22.55
CA THR A 5 4.50 -16.23 -22.79
C THR A 5 5.14 -15.73 -21.49
N PRO A 6 6.25 -16.34 -21.03
CA PRO A 6 6.93 -15.92 -19.79
C PRO A 6 7.38 -14.45 -19.81
N PHE A 7 7.44 -13.85 -20.99
CA PHE A 7 7.82 -12.44 -21.21
C PHE A 7 6.64 -11.45 -21.11
N LEU A 8 5.38 -11.90 -21.08
CA LEU A 8 4.24 -10.99 -21.15
C LEU A 8 4.09 -10.15 -19.85
N LEU A 9 4.24 -10.78 -18.69
CA LEU A 9 4.20 -10.07 -17.39
C LEU A 9 5.31 -9.01 -17.26
N PRO A 10 6.61 -9.33 -17.47
CA PRO A 10 7.64 -8.30 -17.41
C PRO A 10 7.49 -7.25 -18.51
N ALA A 11 7.01 -7.62 -19.71
CA ALA A 11 6.75 -6.65 -20.77
C ALA A 11 5.65 -5.65 -20.37
N VAL A 12 4.53 -6.11 -19.80
CA VAL A 12 3.45 -5.23 -19.31
C VAL A 12 3.98 -4.30 -18.23
N PHE A 13 4.74 -4.81 -17.26
CA PHE A 13 5.34 -3.97 -16.21
C PHE A 13 6.24 -2.87 -16.79
N VAL A 14 7.14 -3.23 -17.71
CA VAL A 14 8.06 -2.28 -18.37
C VAL A 14 7.28 -1.24 -19.18
N ILE A 15 6.27 -1.66 -19.94
CA ILE A 15 5.42 -0.76 -20.73
C ILE A 15 4.66 0.20 -19.80
N SER A 16 4.05 -0.30 -18.74
CA SER A 16 3.34 0.55 -17.75
C SER A 16 4.27 1.58 -17.12
N LEU A 17 5.47 1.17 -16.72
CA LEU A 17 6.46 2.07 -16.14
C LEU A 17 6.97 3.10 -17.16
N ALA A 18 7.19 2.68 -18.40
CA ALA A 18 7.59 3.57 -19.50
C ALA A 18 6.51 4.61 -19.80
N ILE A 19 5.24 4.21 -19.85
CA ILE A 19 4.11 5.12 -20.06
C ILE A 19 4.00 6.11 -18.90
N ALA A 20 4.03 5.65 -17.65
CA ALA A 20 3.98 6.53 -16.47
C ALA A 20 5.13 7.54 -16.46
N SER A 21 6.35 7.08 -16.79
CA SER A 21 7.54 7.93 -16.88
C SER A 21 7.44 8.94 -18.01
N ALA A 22 6.94 8.53 -19.19
CA ALA A 22 6.73 9.42 -20.32
C ALA A 22 5.71 10.50 -19.98
N ILE A 23 4.59 10.15 -19.34
CA ILE A 23 3.59 11.13 -18.87
C ILE A 23 4.25 12.11 -17.90
N TYR A 24 4.99 11.63 -16.91
CA TYR A 24 5.67 12.49 -15.93
C TYR A 24 6.65 13.47 -16.60
N LEU A 25 7.52 12.98 -17.49
CA LEU A 25 8.52 13.80 -18.17
C LEU A 25 7.89 14.80 -19.14
N ILE A 26 6.93 14.35 -19.97
CA ILE A 26 6.24 15.22 -20.94
C ILE A 26 5.43 16.28 -20.19
N SER A 27 4.69 15.91 -19.16
CA SER A 27 3.91 16.85 -18.35
C SER A 27 4.81 17.86 -17.65
N GLY A 28 5.96 17.43 -17.11
CA GLY A 28 6.96 18.32 -16.51
C GLY A 28 7.60 19.28 -17.51
N ARG A 29 7.72 18.90 -18.79
CA ARG A 29 8.27 19.75 -19.86
C ARG A 29 7.25 20.73 -20.44
N ILE A 30 5.97 20.33 -20.54
CA ILE A 30 4.89 21.16 -21.07
C ILE A 30 4.35 22.14 -19.99
N SER A 31 4.52 21.81 -18.70
CA SER A 31 3.98 22.61 -17.60
C SER A 31 4.47 24.07 -17.64
N ALA A 32 3.52 25.00 -17.52
CA ALA A 32 3.81 26.42 -17.41
C ALA A 32 4.61 26.70 -16.13
N ARG A 33 5.91 26.97 -16.30
CA ARG A 33 6.80 27.34 -15.20
C ARG A 33 6.52 28.80 -14.83
N GLY A 34 5.75 29.01 -13.76
CA GLY A 34 5.59 30.35 -13.16
C GLY A 34 6.92 30.84 -12.56
N SER A 35 7.06 32.16 -12.39
CA SER A 35 8.24 32.76 -11.74
C SER A 35 8.50 32.09 -10.39
N SER A 36 9.71 31.57 -10.19
CA SER A 36 10.10 30.76 -9.02
C SER A 36 10.08 31.54 -7.70
N ALA A 37 9.78 32.84 -7.75
CA ALA A 37 9.74 33.76 -6.62
C ALA A 37 8.38 33.82 -5.91
N ASN A 38 7.32 33.14 -6.39
CA ASN A 38 6.03 33.16 -5.70
C ASN A 38 6.00 32.14 -4.56
N THR A 39 6.46 32.55 -3.38
CA THR A 39 6.50 31.77 -2.13
C THR A 39 5.14 31.14 -1.79
N GLY A 40 4.03 31.80 -2.15
CA GLY A 40 2.68 31.30 -1.89
C GLY A 40 2.28 30.06 -2.69
N LYS A 41 2.90 29.80 -3.85
CA LYS A 41 2.57 28.61 -4.68
C LYS A 41 3.10 27.30 -4.07
N THR A 42 4.20 27.40 -3.31
CA THR A 42 4.83 26.26 -2.62
C THR A 42 4.47 26.20 -1.14
N ALA A 43 3.70 27.18 -0.65
CA ALA A 43 3.20 27.17 0.71
C ALA A 43 2.19 26.02 0.91
N PRO A 44 2.17 25.39 2.09
CA PRO A 44 1.20 24.34 2.40
C PRO A 44 -0.22 24.89 2.32
N TYR A 45 -1.16 24.02 1.92
CA TYR A 45 -2.56 24.41 1.88
C TYR A 45 -3.10 24.58 3.30
N ALA A 46 -3.41 25.81 3.67
CA ALA A 46 -3.94 26.19 4.98
C ALA A 46 -5.01 27.28 4.84
N CYS A 47 -5.92 27.15 3.86
CA CYS A 47 -6.96 28.17 3.59
C CYS A 47 -6.42 29.60 3.33
N GLY A 48 -5.13 29.74 2.99
CA GLY A 48 -4.45 31.03 2.83
C GLY A 48 -3.88 31.60 4.13
N GLU A 49 -3.97 30.87 5.23
CA GLU A 49 -3.36 31.21 6.51
C GLU A 49 -1.90 30.75 6.53
N ASP A 50 -1.00 31.58 7.07
CA ASP A 50 0.42 31.24 7.26
C ASP A 50 0.57 30.37 8.51
N LEU A 51 0.06 29.14 8.44
CA LEU A 51 0.29 28.13 9.45
C LEU A 51 1.70 27.55 9.26
N PRO A 52 2.46 27.30 10.35
CA PRO A 52 3.67 26.50 10.23
C PRO A 52 3.29 25.16 9.60
N ALA A 53 4.19 24.59 8.80
CA ALA A 53 4.01 23.25 8.25
C ALA A 53 4.05 22.24 9.41
N GLU A 54 2.94 22.09 10.12
CA GLU A 54 2.79 21.09 11.15
C GLU A 54 2.68 19.76 10.42
N GLU A 55 3.72 18.95 10.56
CA GLU A 55 3.73 17.59 10.05
C GLU A 55 2.49 16.89 10.61
N ALA A 56 1.68 16.29 9.72
CA ALA A 56 0.55 15.49 10.15
C ALA A 56 1.08 14.33 11.01
N LYS A 57 1.02 14.50 12.33
CA LYS A 57 1.46 13.49 13.30
C LYS A 57 0.45 12.35 13.28
N VAL A 58 0.72 11.37 12.43
CA VAL A 58 0.00 10.10 12.45
C VAL A 58 0.43 9.35 13.71
N ASP A 59 -0.54 8.81 14.43
CA ASP A 59 -0.27 7.88 15.53
C ASP A 59 0.37 6.59 14.97
N LEU A 60 1.70 6.50 15.12
CA LEU A 60 2.49 5.39 14.62
C LEU A 60 2.16 4.07 15.34
N GLU A 61 1.75 4.12 16.61
CA GLU A 61 1.33 2.92 17.33
C GLU A 61 0.07 2.35 16.67
N ARG A 62 -0.92 3.21 16.42
CA ARG A 62 -2.17 2.79 15.80
C ARG A 62 -1.96 2.35 14.35
N PHE A 63 -1.12 3.06 13.59
CA PHE A 63 -0.76 2.69 12.23
C PHE A 63 -0.10 1.30 12.18
N LEU A 64 0.92 1.06 13.00
CA LEU A 64 1.65 -0.20 13.03
C LEU A 64 0.71 -1.39 13.31
N ILE A 65 -0.25 -1.20 14.20
CA ILE A 65 -1.20 -2.27 14.55
C ILE A 65 -2.11 -2.61 13.38
N PHE A 66 -2.58 -1.62 12.63
CA PHE A 66 -3.31 -1.88 11.39
C PHE A 66 -2.43 -2.57 10.34
N THR A 67 -1.16 -2.18 10.21
CA THR A 67 -0.21 -2.84 9.30
C THR A 67 0.01 -4.31 9.65
N VAL A 68 0.16 -4.63 10.94
CA VAL A 68 0.33 -6.03 11.41
C VAL A 68 -0.92 -6.85 11.12
N TYR A 69 -2.12 -6.31 11.38
CA TYR A 69 -3.35 -7.01 11.01
C TYR A 69 -3.45 -7.25 9.50
N PHE A 70 -3.16 -6.22 8.70
CA PHE A 70 -3.15 -6.34 7.24
C PHE A 70 -2.19 -7.45 6.78
N LEU A 71 -0.97 -7.49 7.31
CA LEU A 71 0.03 -8.52 6.98
C LEU A 71 -0.46 -9.93 7.31
N VAL A 72 -1.07 -10.13 8.48
CA VAL A 72 -1.61 -11.44 8.88
C VAL A 72 -2.69 -11.91 7.90
N PHE A 73 -3.61 -11.02 7.53
CA PHE A 73 -4.67 -11.36 6.58
C PHE A 73 -4.16 -11.54 5.14
N ASP A 74 -3.14 -10.80 4.73
CA ASP A 74 -2.52 -10.93 3.40
C ASP A 74 -1.83 -12.29 3.23
N VAL A 75 -1.02 -12.71 4.21
CA VAL A 75 -0.39 -14.05 4.20
C VAL A 75 -1.45 -15.15 4.27
N LEU A 76 -2.51 -14.97 5.05
CA LEU A 76 -3.63 -15.90 5.09
C LEU A 76 -4.31 -16.04 3.72
N ALA A 77 -4.59 -14.93 3.05
CA ALA A 77 -5.21 -14.92 1.73
C ALA A 77 -4.32 -15.63 0.69
N PHE A 78 -3.01 -15.38 0.72
CA PHE A 78 -2.04 -16.07 -0.14
C PHE A 78 -1.97 -17.58 0.15
N ALA A 79 -1.91 -17.97 1.42
CA ALA A 79 -1.91 -19.37 1.83
C ALA A 79 -3.20 -20.10 1.39
N MET A 80 -4.35 -19.43 1.49
CA MET A 80 -5.63 -19.95 0.98
C MET A 80 -5.61 -20.12 -0.53
N ALA A 81 -5.22 -19.07 -1.27
CA ALA A 81 -5.20 -19.06 -2.73
C ALA A 81 -4.29 -20.18 -3.31
N THR A 82 -3.16 -20.44 -2.68
CA THR A 82 -2.20 -21.47 -3.13
C THR A 82 -2.62 -22.90 -2.73
N SER A 83 -3.42 -23.07 -1.69
CA SER A 83 -3.80 -24.38 -1.17
C SER A 83 -5.01 -25.02 -1.87
N PHE A 84 -5.66 -24.33 -2.82
CA PHE A 84 -6.84 -24.83 -3.54
C PHE A 84 -6.64 -26.14 -4.33
N SER A 85 -5.39 -26.60 -4.54
CA SER A 85 -5.07 -27.80 -5.33
C SER A 85 -4.92 -29.10 -4.52
N SER A 86 -4.96 -29.07 -3.17
CA SER A 86 -4.77 -30.27 -2.33
C SER A 86 -5.72 -30.31 -1.14
N VAL A 87 -5.93 -31.50 -0.54
CA VAL A 87 -6.82 -31.70 0.63
C VAL A 87 -6.43 -30.74 1.76
N GLY A 88 -7.34 -29.81 2.05
CA GLY A 88 -7.08 -28.53 2.71
C GLY A 88 -6.87 -28.56 4.23
N LEU A 89 -6.16 -29.54 4.78
CA LEU A 89 -5.84 -29.53 6.21
C LEU A 89 -4.86 -28.42 6.60
N VAL A 90 -3.86 -28.15 5.74
CA VAL A 90 -2.88 -27.07 5.94
C VAL A 90 -3.51 -25.67 5.94
N PRO A 91 -4.34 -25.27 4.94
CA PRO A 91 -5.01 -23.98 4.98
C PRO A 91 -5.95 -23.86 6.20
N VAL A 92 -6.67 -24.93 6.57
CA VAL A 92 -7.54 -24.91 7.75
C VAL A 92 -6.75 -24.73 9.05
N ALA A 93 -5.62 -25.41 9.21
CA ALA A 93 -4.75 -25.20 10.38
C ALA A 93 -4.19 -23.78 10.42
N TYR A 94 -3.77 -23.24 9.26
CA TYR A 94 -3.23 -21.89 9.14
C TYR A 94 -4.28 -20.82 9.45
N SER A 95 -5.53 -20.99 8.99
CA SER A 95 -6.63 -20.07 9.31
C SER A 95 -6.98 -20.08 10.78
N LEU A 96 -6.97 -21.24 11.44
CA LEU A 96 -7.20 -21.34 12.88
C LEU A 96 -6.11 -20.62 13.67
N VAL A 97 -4.83 -20.80 13.31
CA VAL A 97 -3.71 -20.10 13.96
C VAL A 97 -3.82 -18.59 13.73
N ALA A 98 -4.13 -18.14 12.51
CA ALA A 98 -4.33 -16.73 12.19
C ALA A 98 -5.49 -16.12 12.99
N LEU A 99 -6.63 -16.82 13.08
CA LEU A 99 -7.79 -16.39 13.87
C LEU A 99 -7.47 -16.33 15.37
N MET A 100 -6.72 -17.31 15.90
CA MET A 100 -6.27 -17.28 17.30
C MET A 100 -5.31 -16.12 17.57
N ALA A 101 -4.35 -15.85 16.68
CA ALA A 101 -3.42 -14.74 16.80
C ALA A 101 -4.14 -13.39 16.75
N VAL A 102 -5.04 -13.19 15.78
CA VAL A 102 -5.87 -11.97 15.70
C VAL A 102 -6.79 -11.85 16.91
N GLY A 103 -7.43 -12.95 17.34
CA GLY A 103 -8.27 -12.97 18.52
C GLY A 103 -7.52 -12.57 19.79
N MET A 104 -6.31 -13.13 20.00
CA MET A 104 -5.44 -12.78 21.11
C MET A 104 -5.03 -11.31 21.08
N LEU A 105 -4.66 -10.78 19.91
CA LEU A 105 -4.31 -9.37 19.76
C LEU A 105 -5.51 -8.45 20.06
N VAL A 106 -6.70 -8.77 19.54
CA VAL A 106 -7.93 -8.01 19.80
C VAL A 106 -8.29 -8.04 21.29
N ILE A 107 -8.24 -9.21 21.92
CA ILE A 107 -8.52 -9.36 23.36
C ILE A 107 -7.49 -8.60 24.19
N SER A 108 -6.20 -8.75 23.89
CA SER A 108 -5.13 -8.05 24.61
C SER A 108 -5.23 -6.53 24.48
N ARG A 109 -5.76 -6.01 23.37
CA ARG A 109 -6.02 -4.58 23.21
C ARG A 109 -7.28 -4.10 23.92
N ARG A 110 -8.29 -4.95 24.09
CA ARG A 110 -9.53 -4.58 24.83
C ARG A 110 -9.28 -4.39 26.34
N HIS A 111 -8.23 -5.02 26.87
CA HIS A 111 -7.85 -4.97 28.28
C HIS A 111 -6.81 -3.88 28.61
N ARG A 112 -6.30 -3.15 27.63
CA ARG A 112 -5.48 -1.94 27.80
C ARG A 112 -6.29 -0.71 27.43
#